data_AF-K8Y583-F1
#
_entry.id   AF-K8Y583-F1
#
_cell.length_a   1.000
_cell.length_b   1.000
_cell.length_c   1.000
_cell.angle_alpha   90.00
_cell.angle_beta   90.00
_cell.angle_gamma   90.00
#
_symmetry.space_group_name_H-M   'P 1'
#
loop_
_entity.id
_entity.type
_entity.pdbx_description
1 polymer ?
#
loop_
_entity_poly.entity_id
_entity_poly.type
_entity_poly.pdbx_seq_one_letter_code
_entity_poly.pdbx_strand_id
1 'polypeptide(L)'
;MPMENLSSLASKVLPGHEFYEKFREEMNPEQEIFHLKMNYAKVLVSIWSYSCMADGIFHQKEGSLVGQMVKALFEEGCIFFDHQGEKTSIISELSDVFENPLPVKTVRNFSEGNPIMAAGFYEDACVIVSMDGALTKKEREFLDDLAKELEISSMDKKNIESRILEKKK
;
A
#
# COMPACT_ATOMS: atom_id res chain seq x y z
N MET A 1 16.85 5.15 28.15
CA MET A 1 15.63 5.81 27.63
C MET A 1 15.17 5.03 26.40
N PRO A 2 13.85 4.98 26.13
CA PRO A 2 13.18 3.80 25.56
C PRO A 2 13.39 3.69 24.04
N MET A 3 14.25 2.76 23.59
CA MET A 3 14.32 2.39 22.17
C MET A 3 12.98 1.81 21.66
N GLU A 4 12.19 1.18 22.52
CA GLU A 4 10.88 0.62 22.18
C GLU A 4 9.88 1.71 21.71
N ASN A 5 9.92 2.90 22.32
CA ASN A 5 9.04 4.00 21.91
C ASN A 5 9.53 4.72 20.64
N LEU A 6 10.83 4.68 20.37
CA LEU A 6 11.45 5.33 19.19
C LEU A 6 11.23 4.49 17.92
N SER A 7 11.34 3.17 18.01
CA SER A 7 11.02 2.23 16.91
C SER A 7 9.55 2.35 16.46
N SER A 8 8.62 2.41 17.42
CA SER A 8 7.19 2.62 17.15
C SER A 8 6.88 3.96 16.48
N LEU A 9 7.68 5.00 16.76
CA LEU A 9 7.49 6.31 16.14
C LEU A 9 8.07 6.34 14.73
N ALA A 10 9.29 5.82 14.54
CA ALA A 10 9.95 5.79 13.24
C ALA A 10 9.20 4.90 12.23
N SER A 11 8.58 3.80 12.68
CA SER A 11 7.71 3.01 11.80
C SER A 11 6.48 3.79 11.33
N LYS A 12 6.04 4.82 12.07
CA LYS A 12 4.87 5.65 11.72
C LYS A 12 5.22 6.84 10.83
N VAL A 13 6.49 7.06 10.53
CA VAL A 13 6.96 8.23 9.79
C VAL A 13 7.65 7.77 8.49
N LEU A 14 7.21 8.32 7.36
CA LEU A 14 7.76 8.00 6.04
C LEU A 14 9.10 8.69 5.77
N PRO A 15 9.92 8.14 4.83
CA PRO A 15 11.13 8.81 4.33
C PRO A 15 10.85 10.22 3.80
N GLY A 16 11.79 11.15 3.99
CA GLY A 16 11.64 12.55 3.59
C GLY A 16 10.91 13.44 4.61
N HIS A 17 10.37 12.89 5.69
CA HIS A 17 9.86 13.67 6.81
C HIS A 17 11.01 14.06 7.76
N GLU A 18 11.02 15.28 8.29
CA GLU A 18 12.11 15.80 9.15
C GLU A 18 12.44 14.87 10.33
N PHE A 19 11.41 14.24 10.91
CA PHE A 19 11.61 13.26 11.97
C PHE A 19 12.29 11.99 11.47
N TYR A 20 11.89 11.46 10.30
CA TYR A 20 12.53 10.27 9.74
C TYR A 20 14.01 10.53 9.45
N GLU A 21 14.35 11.68 8.87
CA GLU A 21 15.75 12.02 8.58
C GLU A 21 16.59 12.14 9.86
N LYS A 22 16.05 12.73 10.94
CA LYS A 22 16.73 12.75 12.25
C LYS A 22 16.92 11.36 12.83
N PHE A 23 15.94 10.46 12.69
CA PHE A 23 16.06 9.07 13.18
C PHE A 23 16.99 8.22 12.32
N ARG A 24 17.02 8.48 11.02
CA ARG A 24 17.86 7.78 10.06
C ARG A 24 19.34 7.89 10.41
N GLU A 25 19.79 9.06 10.87
CA GLU A 25 21.17 9.29 11.30
C GLU A 25 21.59 8.41 12.49
N GLU A 26 20.63 7.91 13.27
CA GLU A 26 20.87 7.05 14.45
C GLU A 26 20.71 5.55 14.13
N MET A 27 20.18 5.20 12.94
CA MET A 27 19.93 3.82 12.54
C MET A 27 21.16 3.17 11.94
N ASN A 28 21.33 1.87 12.20
CA ASN A 28 22.24 1.08 11.38
C ASN A 28 21.59 0.77 10.00
N PRO A 29 22.38 0.40 8.98
CA PRO A 29 21.84 0.16 7.64
C PRO A 29 20.75 -0.91 7.55
N GLU A 30 20.82 -1.96 8.38
CA GLU A 30 19.82 -3.03 8.38
C GLU A 30 18.47 -2.53 8.91
N GLN A 31 18.49 -1.71 9.96
CA GLN A 31 17.31 -1.07 10.53
C GLN A 31 16.68 -0.09 9.53
N GLU A 32 17.49 0.73 8.85
CA GLU A 32 17.01 1.65 7.82
C GLU A 32 16.29 0.89 6.69
N ILE A 33 16.89 -0.19 6.18
CA ILE A 33 16.29 -1.03 5.13
C ILE A 33 14.96 -1.65 5.61
N PHE A 34 14.92 -2.16 6.84
CA PHE A 34 13.68 -2.71 7.41
C PHE A 34 12.59 -1.65 7.49
N HIS A 35 12.90 -0.45 7.98
CA HIS A 35 11.91 0.64 8.08
C HIS A 35 11.44 1.10 6.70
N LEU A 36 12.31 1.14 5.68
CA LEU A 36 11.91 1.42 4.30
C LEU A 36 10.94 0.37 3.77
N LYS A 37 11.25 -0.92 3.96
CA LYS A 37 10.38 -2.05 3.59
C LYS A 37 9.03 -1.96 4.29
N MET A 38 9.03 -1.65 5.60
CA MET A 38 7.82 -1.51 6.38
C MET A 38 6.96 -0.33 5.92
N ASN A 39 7.58 0.82 5.70
CA ASN A 39 6.90 2.01 5.19
C ASN A 39 6.26 1.76 3.81
N TYR A 40 6.97 1.06 2.92
CA TYR A 40 6.41 0.65 1.64
C TYR A 40 5.20 -0.29 1.80
N ALA A 41 5.31 -1.31 2.65
CA ALA A 41 4.21 -2.24 2.91
C ALA A 41 2.97 -1.53 3.52
N LYS A 42 3.17 -0.54 4.39
CA LYS A 42 2.08 0.27 4.93
C LYS A 42 1.36 1.10 3.88
N VAL A 43 2.11 1.65 2.92
CA VAL A 43 1.54 2.36 1.77
C VAL A 43 0.68 1.41 0.92
N LEU A 44 1.20 0.22 0.59
CA LEU A 44 0.44 -0.81 -0.15
C LEU A 44 -0.86 -1.17 0.58
N VAL A 45 -0.76 -1.52 1.87
CA VAL A 45 -1.92 -1.91 2.68
C VAL A 45 -2.95 -0.78 2.80
N SER A 46 -2.51 0.48 2.83
CA SER A 46 -3.42 1.63 2.84
C SER A 46 -4.23 1.71 1.54
N ILE A 47 -3.58 1.52 0.38
CA ILE A 47 -4.27 1.46 -0.92
C ILE A 47 -5.25 0.30 -0.96
N TRP A 48 -4.84 -0.86 -0.48
CA TRP A 48 -5.69 -2.05 -0.44
C TRP A 48 -6.92 -1.84 0.45
N SER A 49 -6.75 -1.20 1.61
CA SER A 49 -7.85 -0.83 2.50
C SER A 49 -8.84 0.12 1.83
N TYR A 50 -8.35 1.22 1.22
CA TYR A 50 -9.21 2.14 0.49
C TYR A 50 -9.96 1.45 -0.66
N SER A 51 -9.30 0.51 -1.33
CA SER A 51 -9.89 -0.26 -2.43
C SER A 51 -11.03 -1.16 -1.95
N CYS A 52 -10.85 -1.89 -0.85
CA CYS A 52 -11.90 -2.72 -0.24
C CYS A 52 -13.09 -1.93 0.33
N MET A 53 -12.96 -0.60 0.45
CA MET A 53 -13.98 0.28 0.99
C MET A 53 -14.50 1.28 -0.05
N ALA A 54 -14.16 1.10 -1.33
CA ALA A 54 -14.44 2.06 -2.39
C ALA A 54 -15.94 2.34 -2.59
N ASP A 55 -16.81 1.35 -2.37
CA ASP A 55 -18.27 1.51 -2.42
C ASP A 55 -18.92 1.81 -1.04
N GLY A 56 -18.11 1.73 0.02
CA GLY A 56 -18.49 1.85 1.43
C GLY A 56 -18.87 0.53 2.12
N ILE A 57 -18.69 -0.62 1.45
CA ILE A 57 -19.03 -1.95 1.95
C ILE A 57 -17.81 -2.86 1.78
N PHE A 58 -17.37 -3.48 2.87
CA PHE A 58 -16.31 -4.47 2.80
C PHE A 58 -16.81 -5.80 2.25
N HIS A 59 -16.29 -6.24 1.10
CA HIS A 59 -16.66 -7.52 0.50
C HIS A 59 -15.65 -8.63 0.83
N GLN A 60 -16.16 -9.83 1.10
CA GLN A 60 -15.33 -10.96 1.54
C GLN A 60 -14.29 -11.39 0.50
N LYS A 61 -14.57 -11.26 -0.81
CA LYS A 61 -13.62 -11.67 -1.86
C LYS A 61 -12.44 -10.72 -1.95
N GLU A 62 -12.69 -9.42 -1.83
CA GLU A 62 -11.64 -8.40 -1.77
C GLU A 62 -10.75 -8.63 -0.54
N GLY A 63 -11.36 -8.84 0.63
CA GLY A 63 -10.63 -9.17 1.85
C GLY A 63 -9.77 -10.44 1.75
N SER A 64 -10.31 -11.48 1.10
CA SER A 64 -9.57 -12.73 0.84
C SER A 64 -8.36 -12.48 -0.06
N LEU A 65 -8.53 -11.68 -1.13
CA LEU A 65 -7.45 -11.29 -2.03
C LEU A 65 -6.38 -10.49 -1.28
N VAL A 66 -6.76 -9.48 -0.49
CA VAL A 66 -5.81 -8.71 0.32
C VAL A 66 -5.04 -9.62 1.29
N GLY A 67 -5.71 -10.60 1.91
CA GLY A 67 -5.05 -11.60 2.73
C GLY A 67 -4.01 -12.44 1.98
N GLN A 68 -4.22 -12.71 0.68
CA GLN A 68 -3.23 -13.36 -0.18
C GLN A 68 -2.08 -12.41 -0.55
N MET A 69 -2.38 -11.15 -0.86
CA MET A 69 -1.36 -10.13 -1.15
C MET A 69 -0.44 -9.91 0.06
N VAL A 70 -0.98 -9.85 1.28
CA VAL A 70 -0.18 -9.79 2.52
C VAL A 70 0.72 -11.03 2.67
N LYS A 71 0.22 -12.23 2.36
CA LYS A 71 1.05 -13.45 2.39
C LYS A 71 2.19 -13.39 1.38
N ALA A 72 1.91 -12.88 0.18
CA ALA A 72 2.90 -12.74 -0.89
C ALA A 72 4.06 -11.82 -0.49
N LEU A 73 3.87 -10.86 0.41
CA LEU A 73 4.97 -10.02 0.94
C LEU A 73 6.10 -10.84 1.59
N PHE A 74 5.81 -12.07 2.03
CA PHE A 74 6.75 -12.97 2.71
C PHE A 74 7.26 -14.11 1.82
N GLU A 75 6.84 -14.18 0.55
CA GLU A 75 7.31 -15.20 -0.38
C GLU A 75 8.76 -14.94 -0.83
N GLU A 76 9.39 -15.94 -1.44
CA GLU A 76 10.78 -15.86 -1.90
C GLU A 76 10.98 -14.69 -2.88
N GLY A 77 11.97 -13.84 -2.57
CA GLY A 77 12.26 -12.64 -3.36
C GLY A 77 11.34 -11.44 -3.08
N CYS A 78 10.40 -11.54 -2.15
CA CYS A 78 9.51 -10.44 -1.77
C CYS A 78 10.03 -9.65 -0.55
N ILE A 79 9.31 -8.56 -0.24
CA ILE A 79 9.72 -7.49 0.70
C ILE A 79 10.25 -8.04 2.03
N PHE A 80 9.53 -9.00 2.63
CA PHE A 80 9.81 -9.57 3.94
C PHE A 80 10.29 -11.02 3.90
N PHE A 81 10.81 -11.50 2.75
CA PHE A 81 11.34 -12.87 2.66
C PHE A 81 12.33 -13.18 3.79
N ASP A 82 13.29 -12.29 4.03
CA ASP A 82 14.32 -12.46 5.07
C ASP A 82 13.82 -12.21 6.50
N HIS A 83 12.56 -11.81 6.68
CA HIS A 83 11.97 -11.38 7.97
C HIS A 83 10.86 -12.34 8.43
N GLN A 84 11.04 -13.65 8.18
CA GLN A 84 10.05 -14.66 8.61
C GLN A 84 9.92 -14.74 10.14
N GLY A 85 10.99 -14.41 10.88
CA GLY A 85 10.99 -14.42 12.35
C GLY A 85 10.07 -13.36 12.96
N GLU A 86 9.91 -12.23 12.28
CA GLU A 86 9.11 -11.07 12.68
C GLU A 86 7.70 -11.08 12.08
N LYS A 87 7.36 -12.10 11.29
CA LYS A 87 6.13 -12.18 10.50
C LYS A 87 4.87 -11.84 11.28
N THR A 88 4.70 -12.39 12.49
CA THR A 88 3.53 -12.12 13.33
C THR A 88 3.45 -10.65 13.73
N SER A 89 4.58 -10.02 14.08
CA SER A 89 4.64 -8.60 14.45
C SER A 89 4.33 -7.71 13.25
N ILE A 90 4.94 -8.02 12.10
CA ILE A 90 4.72 -7.27 10.86
C ILE A 90 3.25 -7.35 10.44
N ILE A 91 2.65 -8.56 10.45
CA ILE A 91 1.23 -8.73 10.10
C ILE A 91 0.33 -7.96 11.06
N SER A 92 0.62 -7.97 12.37
CA SER A 92 -0.14 -7.19 13.35
C SER A 92 -0.12 -5.70 13.00
N GLU A 93 1.05 -5.14 12.73
CA GLU A 93 1.18 -3.71 12.40
C GLU A 93 0.55 -3.36 11.05
N LEU A 94 0.63 -4.26 10.05
CA LEU A 94 -0.09 -4.08 8.79
C LEU A 94 -1.60 -4.18 8.96
N SER A 95 -2.09 -5.01 9.89
CA SER A 95 -3.52 -5.12 10.18
C SER A 95 -4.05 -3.82 10.79
N ASP A 96 -3.30 -3.21 11.71
CA ASP A 96 -3.63 -1.91 12.29
C ASP A 96 -3.71 -0.81 11.20
N VAL A 97 -2.81 -0.85 10.23
CA VAL A 97 -2.81 0.08 9.07
C VAL A 97 -3.95 -0.21 8.11
N PHE A 98 -4.35 -1.47 7.94
CA PHE A 98 -5.52 -1.79 7.12
C PHE A 98 -6.79 -1.19 7.72
N GLU A 99 -6.96 -1.26 9.04
CA GLU A 99 -8.09 -0.65 9.74
C GLU A 99 -8.01 0.88 9.77
N ASN A 100 -6.80 1.43 9.78
CA ASN A 100 -6.53 2.87 9.86
C ASN A 100 -5.52 3.29 8.77
N PRO A 101 -5.94 3.36 7.49
CA PRO A 101 -5.04 3.58 6.38
C PRO A 101 -4.37 4.95 6.44
N LEU A 102 -3.14 5.01 5.92
CA LEU A 102 -2.40 6.26 5.80
C LEU A 102 -3.14 7.22 4.86
N PRO A 103 -3.14 8.54 5.13
CA PRO A 103 -3.78 9.51 4.26
C PRO A 103 -3.34 9.39 2.79
N VAL A 104 -4.25 9.56 1.83
CA VAL A 104 -3.94 9.44 0.39
C VAL A 104 -2.77 10.35 -0.05
N LYS A 105 -2.66 11.55 0.53
CA LYS A 105 -1.52 12.45 0.29
C LYS A 105 -0.17 11.83 0.70
N THR A 106 -0.16 11.07 1.79
CA THR A 106 1.01 10.34 2.30
C THR A 106 1.39 9.22 1.33
N VAL A 107 0.40 8.51 0.77
CA VAL A 107 0.60 7.52 -0.30
C VAL A 107 1.17 8.15 -1.57
N ARG A 108 0.58 9.25 -2.06
CA ARG A 108 1.06 10.00 -3.24
C ARG A 108 2.52 10.38 -3.11
N ASN A 109 2.90 10.97 -1.97
CA ASN A 109 4.27 11.43 -1.73
C ASN A 109 5.28 10.27 -1.80
N PHE A 110 4.88 9.05 -1.44
CA PHE A 110 5.78 7.89 -1.50
C PHE A 110 6.12 7.50 -2.95
N SER A 111 5.20 7.73 -3.90
CA SER A 111 5.40 7.49 -5.33
C SER A 111 5.88 8.72 -6.12
N GLU A 112 6.12 9.85 -5.45
CA GLU A 112 6.47 11.11 -6.12
C GLU A 112 7.75 10.96 -6.95
N GLY A 113 7.70 11.38 -8.22
CA GLY A 113 8.81 11.22 -9.16
C GLY A 113 9.06 9.78 -9.64
N ASN A 114 8.24 8.80 -9.22
CA ASN A 114 8.32 7.41 -9.64
C ASN A 114 7.01 6.94 -10.30
N PRO A 115 6.84 7.18 -11.62
CA PRO A 115 5.59 6.84 -12.32
C PRO A 115 5.32 5.33 -12.37
N ILE A 116 6.36 4.49 -12.32
CA ILE A 116 6.20 3.03 -12.29
C ILE A 116 5.55 2.59 -10.97
N MET A 117 5.99 3.17 -9.85
CA MET A 117 5.43 2.89 -8.54
C MET A 117 3.99 3.40 -8.43
N ALA A 118 3.72 4.62 -8.89
CA ALA A 118 2.37 5.18 -8.92
C ALA A 118 1.41 4.29 -9.75
N ALA A 119 1.86 3.83 -10.93
CA ALA A 119 1.10 2.92 -11.77
C ALA A 119 0.85 1.56 -11.09
N GLY A 120 1.83 1.02 -10.37
CA GLY A 120 1.67 -0.22 -9.59
C GLY A 120 0.63 -0.10 -8.49
N PHE A 121 0.65 1.01 -7.74
CA PHE A 121 -0.36 1.34 -6.74
C PHE A 121 -1.78 1.41 -7.34
N TYR A 122 -1.90 2.06 -8.50
CA TYR A 122 -3.17 2.14 -9.21
C TYR A 122 -3.66 0.79 -9.74
N GLU A 123 -2.74 -0.04 -10.23
CA GLU A 123 -3.02 -1.40 -10.70
C GLU A 123 -3.56 -2.29 -9.57
N ASP A 124 -2.92 -2.29 -8.40
CA ASP A 124 -3.40 -3.03 -7.23
C ASP A 124 -4.85 -2.66 -6.89
N ALA A 125 -5.17 -1.35 -6.87
CA ALA A 125 -6.53 -0.87 -6.64
C ALA A 125 -7.51 -1.38 -7.71
N CYS A 126 -7.15 -1.33 -8.99
CA CYS A 126 -7.99 -1.87 -10.07
C CYS A 126 -8.25 -3.37 -9.90
N VAL A 127 -7.25 -4.14 -9.49
CA VAL A 127 -7.39 -5.59 -9.29
C VAL A 127 -8.36 -5.87 -8.14
N ILE A 128 -8.19 -5.19 -7.00
CA ILE A 128 -9.01 -5.39 -5.80
C ILE A 128 -10.46 -5.01 -6.08
N VAL A 129 -10.71 -3.78 -6.54
CA VAL A 129 -12.07 -3.27 -6.74
C VAL A 129 -12.83 -4.08 -7.82
N SER A 130 -12.12 -4.65 -8.78
CA SER A 130 -12.75 -5.51 -9.80
C SER A 130 -13.04 -6.94 -9.34
N MET A 131 -12.69 -7.31 -8.11
CA MET A 131 -12.74 -8.70 -7.67
C MET A 131 -14.16 -9.26 -7.63
N ASP A 132 -15.15 -8.42 -7.29
CA ASP A 132 -16.56 -8.80 -7.24
C ASP A 132 -17.30 -8.68 -8.59
N GLY A 133 -16.59 -8.28 -9.64
CA GLY A 133 -17.06 -8.32 -11.03
C GLY A 133 -17.32 -6.93 -11.59
N ALA A 134 -18.59 -6.59 -11.81
CA ALA A 134 -18.96 -5.33 -12.46
C ALA A 134 -18.83 -4.15 -11.50
N LEU A 135 -17.99 -3.18 -11.89
CA LEU A 135 -17.75 -1.99 -11.07
C LEU A 135 -19.00 -1.12 -10.88
N THR A 136 -19.27 -0.75 -9.63
CA THR A 136 -20.28 0.24 -9.25
C THR A 136 -19.87 1.65 -9.67
N LYS A 137 -20.80 2.61 -9.61
CA LYS A 137 -20.49 4.03 -9.90
C LYS A 137 -19.47 4.59 -8.91
N LYS A 138 -19.60 4.25 -7.62
CA LYS A 138 -18.71 4.73 -6.56
C LYS A 138 -17.29 4.21 -6.73
N GLU A 139 -17.15 2.94 -7.08
CA GLU A 139 -15.85 2.32 -7.36
C GLU A 139 -15.14 2.97 -8.54
N ARG A 140 -15.88 3.33 -9.59
CA ARG A 140 -15.31 4.11 -10.71
C ARG A 140 -14.88 5.50 -10.27
N GLU A 141 -15.71 6.20 -9.50
CA GLU A 141 -15.37 7.52 -8.94
C GLU A 141 -14.13 7.44 -8.05
N PHE A 142 -14.02 6.40 -7.21
CA PHE A 142 -12.83 6.12 -6.41
C PHE A 142 -11.58 5.93 -7.27
N LEU A 143 -11.64 5.10 -8.31
CA LEU A 143 -10.50 4.88 -9.21
C LEU A 143 -10.14 6.17 -9.97
N ASP A 144 -11.13 6.96 -10.40
CA ASP A 144 -10.91 8.25 -11.04
C ASP A 144 -10.16 9.23 -10.13
N ASP A 145 -10.59 9.32 -8.87
CA ASP A 145 -9.98 10.18 -7.86
C ASP A 145 -8.58 9.69 -7.49
N LEU A 146 -8.40 8.38 -7.29
CA LEU A 146 -7.10 7.78 -6.97
C LEU A 146 -6.09 8.00 -8.11
N ALA A 147 -6.50 7.80 -9.37
CA ALA A 147 -5.65 8.05 -10.52
C ALA A 147 -5.17 9.51 -10.57
N LYS A 148 -6.06 10.45 -10.21
CA LYS A 148 -5.74 11.88 -10.17
C LYS A 148 -4.75 12.19 -9.03
N GLU A 149 -4.98 11.67 -7.84
CA GLU A 149 -4.10 11.86 -6.68
C GLU A 149 -2.70 11.27 -6.92
N LEU A 150 -2.61 10.12 -7.60
CA LEU A 150 -1.36 9.48 -8.01
C LEU A 150 -0.74 10.06 -9.29
N GLU A 151 -1.36 11.09 -9.89
CA GLU A 151 -0.91 11.75 -11.12
C GLU A 151 -0.74 10.78 -12.31
N ILE A 152 -1.59 9.76 -12.39
CA ILE A 152 -1.56 8.78 -13.48
C ILE A 152 -2.02 9.44 -14.77
N SER A 153 -1.24 9.28 -15.84
CA SER A 153 -1.61 9.81 -17.16
C SER A 153 -2.89 9.13 -17.66
N SER A 154 -3.71 9.85 -18.43
CA SER A 154 -4.92 9.27 -19.00
C SER A 154 -4.65 8.06 -19.91
N MET A 155 -3.47 8.00 -20.53
CA MET A 155 -3.06 6.88 -21.37
C MET A 155 -2.74 5.65 -20.52
N ASP A 156 -1.96 5.81 -19.45
CA ASP A 156 -1.58 4.71 -18.57
C ASP A 156 -2.79 4.15 -17.83
N LYS A 157 -3.65 5.04 -17.32
CA LYS A 157 -4.94 4.69 -16.72
C LYS A 157 -5.74 3.79 -17.65
N LYS A 158 -5.96 4.23 -18.89
CA LYS A 158 -6.72 3.46 -19.89
C LYS A 158 -6.08 2.10 -20.15
N ASN A 159 -4.76 2.04 -20.29
CA ASN A 159 -4.03 0.80 -20.56
C ASN A 159 -4.16 -0.20 -19.39
N ILE A 160 -4.02 0.26 -18.15
CA ILE A 160 -4.17 -0.55 -16.93
C ILE A 160 -5.62 -1.06 -16.83
N GLU A 161 -6.59 -0.17 -16.98
CA GLU A 161 -8.02 -0.53 -16.89
C GLU A 161 -8.45 -1.51 -17.98
N SER A 162 -8.05 -1.31 -19.23
CA SER A 162 -8.34 -2.25 -20.30
C SER A 162 -7.73 -3.64 -20.05
N ARG A 163 -6.55 -3.71 -19.44
CA ARG A 163 -5.90 -4.99 -19.12
C ARG A 163 -6.66 -5.78 -18.04
N ILE A 164 -7.24 -5.09 -17.06
CA ILE A 164 -7.77 -5.69 -15.83
C ILE A 164 -9.31 -5.76 -15.85
N LEU A 165 -9.97 -4.65 -16.18
CA LEU A 165 -11.41 -4.47 -16.06
C LEU A 165 -12.18 -4.99 -17.27
N GLU A 166 -11.62 -4.89 -18.47
CA GLU A 166 -12.30 -5.34 -19.70
C GLU A 166 -12.23 -6.86 -19.91
N LYS A 167 -11.28 -7.55 -19.27
CA LYS A 167 -11.22 -9.03 -19.28
C LYS A 167 -12.35 -9.72 -18.50
N LYS A 168 -13.09 -8.97 -17.68
CA LYS A 168 -14.15 -9.49 -16.79
C LYS A 168 -15.59 -9.16 -17.27
N LYS A 169 -15.75 -8.56 -18.46
CA LYS A 169 -17.06 -8.42 -19.14
C LYS A 169 -17.38 -9.65 -19.95
#